data_AF-A0A973FTQ4-F1
#
_entry.id   AF-A0A973FTQ4-F1
#
_cell.length_a   1.000
_cell.length_b   1.000
_cell.length_c   1.000
_cell.angle_alpha   90.00
_cell.angle_beta   90.00
_cell.angle_gamma   90.00
#
_symmetry.space_group_name_H-M   'P 1'
#
loop_
_entity.id
_entity.type
_entity.pdbx_description
1 polymer ?
#
loop_
_entity_poly.entity_id
_entity_poly.type
_entity_poly.pdbx_seq_one_letter_code
_entity_poly.pdbx_strand_id
1 'polypeptide(L)'
;MQTNHALAPQERILAALDVPDLTAALALVAQLRGRVGGFKVGLELCTAAGVPQVVHSVAAIGGSVFLDLKLCDIPNTVAGAVRSACALGPAVRMLTLHCHGGAAMLRAASEAARATGATRPLLLGV
;
A
#
# COMPACT_ATOMS: atom_id res chain seq x y z
N MET A 1 -17.91 -16.52 -10.97
CA MET A 1 -17.72 -15.66 -12.16
C MET A 1 -17.17 -14.32 -11.68
N GLN A 2 -15.87 -14.06 -11.84
CA GLN A 2 -15.34 -12.71 -11.66
C GLN A 2 -15.67 -11.94 -12.94
N THR A 3 -16.58 -10.97 -12.86
CA THR A 3 -16.86 -10.07 -13.96
C THR A 3 -15.61 -9.23 -14.21
N ASN A 4 -15.04 -9.36 -15.41
CA ASN A 4 -13.95 -8.52 -15.87
C ASN A 4 -14.50 -7.11 -16.14
N HIS A 5 -14.76 -6.34 -15.08
CA HIS A 5 -15.01 -4.92 -15.22
C HIS A 5 -13.68 -4.27 -15.59
N ALA A 6 -13.56 -3.83 -16.84
CA ALA A 6 -12.43 -3.03 -17.26
C ALA A 6 -12.38 -1.76 -16.38
N LEU A 7 -11.27 -1.56 -15.67
CA LEU A 7 -11.05 -0.37 -14.85
C LEU A 7 -11.27 0.89 -15.70
N ALA A 8 -11.97 1.88 -15.15
CA ALA A 8 -12.08 3.19 -15.76
C ALA A 8 -10.67 3.81 -15.91
N PRO A 9 -10.42 4.68 -16.90
CA PRO A 9 -9.10 5.27 -17.12
C PRO A 9 -8.48 5.89 -15.87
N GLN A 10 -9.29 6.57 -15.05
CA GLN A 10 -8.88 7.21 -13.80
C GLN A 10 -8.41 6.18 -12.76
N GLU A 11 -9.07 5.03 -12.69
CA GLU A 11 -8.76 3.95 -11.75
C GLU A 11 -7.43 3.24 -12.05
N ARG A 12 -6.87 3.45 -13.24
CA ARG A 12 -5.58 2.86 -13.67
C ARG A 12 -4.38 3.68 -13.24
N ILE A 13 -4.60 4.88 -12.72
CA ILE A 13 -3.53 5.80 -12.30
C ILE A 13 -3.41 5.76 -10.78
N LEU A 14 -2.19 5.52 -10.29
CA LEU A 14 -1.83 5.69 -8.89
C LEU A 14 -0.89 6.90 -8.79
N ALA A 15 -1.33 7.97 -8.15
CA ALA A 15 -0.53 9.18 -8.01
C ALA A 15 0.51 9.02 -6.90
N ALA A 16 1.77 9.35 -7.17
CA ALA A 16 2.82 9.32 -6.17
C ALA A 16 2.73 10.51 -5.20
N LEU A 17 2.75 10.24 -3.90
CA LEU A 17 2.87 11.25 -2.84
C LEU A 17 4.33 11.35 -2.39
N ASP A 18 5.19 11.74 -3.31
CA ASP A 18 6.64 11.92 -3.09
C ASP A 18 6.86 13.38 -2.63
N VAL A 19 6.49 13.64 -1.38
CA VAL A 19 6.53 14.95 -0.72
C VAL A 19 7.02 14.79 0.72
N PRO A 20 7.64 15.82 1.32
CA PRO A 20 8.39 15.66 2.57
C PRO A 20 7.52 15.51 3.81
N ASP A 21 6.24 15.91 3.76
CA ASP A 21 5.38 15.93 4.93
C ASP A 21 3.91 15.62 4.62
N LEU A 22 3.17 15.35 5.69
CA LEU A 22 1.76 14.97 5.63
C LEU A 22 0.86 16.09 5.12
N THR A 23 1.18 17.35 5.40
CA THR A 23 0.39 18.50 4.95
C THR A 23 0.42 18.60 3.44
N ALA A 24 1.60 18.55 2.83
CA ALA A 24 1.78 18.54 1.38
C ALA A 24 1.08 17.32 0.74
N ALA A 25 1.20 16.15 1.37
CA ALA A 25 0.56 14.92 0.89
C ALA A 25 -0.97 15.06 0.85
N LEU A 26 -1.58 15.54 1.93
CA LEU A 26 -3.03 15.70 2.02
C LEU A 26 -3.56 16.79 1.08
N ALA A 27 -2.77 17.83 0.81
CA ALA A 27 -3.10 18.82 -0.21
C ALA A 27 -3.21 18.18 -1.62
N LEU A 28 -2.25 17.32 -1.98
CA LEU A 28 -2.29 16.59 -3.25
C LEU A 28 -3.46 15.60 -3.32
N VAL A 29 -3.72 14.87 -2.22
CA VAL A 29 -4.86 13.95 -2.16
C VAL A 29 -6.18 14.69 -2.33
N ALA A 30 -6.36 15.84 -1.67
CA ALA A 30 -7.57 16.64 -1.81
C ALA A 30 -7.82 17.11 -3.25
N GLN A 31 -6.75 17.41 -4.01
CA GLN A 31 -6.84 17.83 -5.41
C GLN A 31 -7.14 16.68 -6.37
N LEU A 32 -6.58 15.49 -6.11
CA LEU A 32 -6.58 14.36 -7.05
C LEU A 32 -7.61 13.28 -6.71
N ARG A 33 -8.17 13.26 -5.50
CA ARG A 33 -9.19 12.27 -5.10
C ARG A 33 -10.37 12.27 -6.10
N GLY A 34 -10.81 11.09 -6.50
CA GLY A 34 -11.84 10.91 -7.53
C GLY A 34 -11.35 11.11 -8.98
N ARG A 35 -10.08 11.48 -9.19
CA ARG A 35 -9.45 11.59 -10.52
C ARG A 35 -8.38 10.51 -10.76
N VAL A 36 -7.96 9.81 -9.70
CA VAL A 36 -6.99 8.70 -9.72
C VAL A 36 -7.54 7.53 -8.91
N GLY A 37 -7.06 6.31 -9.18
CA GLY A 37 -7.48 5.08 -8.51
C GLY A 37 -6.93 4.93 -7.08
N GLY A 38 -5.87 5.67 -6.75
CA GLY A 38 -5.25 5.65 -5.44
C GLY A 38 -3.93 6.42 -5.40
N PHE A 39 -3.26 6.32 -4.27
CA PHE A 39 -2.04 7.07 -3.97
C PHE A 39 -0.91 6.13 -3.57
N LYS A 40 0.21 6.21 -4.30
CA LYS A 40 1.45 5.52 -3.94
C LYS A 40 2.17 6.33 -2.86
N VAL A 41 2.46 5.68 -1.73
CA VAL A 41 3.21 6.26 -0.63
C VAL A 41 4.53 5.49 -0.50
N GLY A 42 5.64 6.19 -0.66
CA GLY A 42 6.99 5.62 -0.56
C GLY A 42 7.66 5.88 0.78
N LEU A 43 8.95 5.50 0.85
CA LEU A 43 9.76 5.61 2.06
C LEU A 43 9.88 7.05 2.58
N GLU A 44 9.96 8.07 1.73
CA GLU A 44 10.09 9.48 2.17
C GLU A 44 8.97 9.87 3.15
N LEU A 45 7.73 9.80 2.69
CA LEU A 45 6.58 10.18 3.49
C LEU A 45 6.33 9.21 4.67
N CYS A 46 6.54 7.91 4.46
CA CYS A 46 6.39 6.92 5.53
C CYS A 46 7.44 7.06 6.64
N THR A 47 8.67 7.47 6.32
CA THR A 47 9.71 7.73 7.30
C THR A 47 9.44 9.06 8.03
N ALA A 48 8.94 10.07 7.33
CA ALA A 48 8.64 11.37 7.92
C ALA A 48 7.46 11.34 8.92
N ALA A 49 6.37 10.64 8.57
CA ALA A 49 5.11 10.67 9.34
C ALA A 49 4.71 9.31 9.93
N GLY A 50 5.37 8.23 9.55
CA GLY A 50 4.98 6.87 9.94
C GLY A 50 3.85 6.30 9.08
N VAL A 51 3.95 5.01 8.75
CA VAL A 51 2.98 4.30 7.90
C VAL A 51 1.53 4.42 8.41
N PRO A 52 1.22 4.20 9.70
CA PRO A 52 -0.17 4.25 10.18
C PRO A 52 -0.79 5.64 10.02
N GLN A 53 -0.05 6.70 10.33
CA GLN A 53 -0.56 8.07 10.23
C GLN A 53 -0.88 8.42 8.78
N VAL A 54 0.03 8.13 7.85
CA VAL A 54 -0.20 8.41 6.42
C VAL A 54 -1.42 7.65 5.91
N VAL A 55 -1.53 6.37 6.20
CA VAL A 55 -2.66 5.55 5.74
C VAL A 55 -3.99 6.08 6.27
N HIS A 56 -4.09 6.33 7.58
CA HIS A 56 -5.33 6.83 8.18
C HIS A 56 -5.72 8.22 7.65
N SER A 57 -4.76 9.12 7.48
CA SER A 57 -5.04 10.47 6.99
C SER A 57 -5.47 10.49 5.52
N VAL A 58 -4.86 9.68 4.65
CA VAL A 58 -5.29 9.54 3.25
C VAL A 58 -6.67 8.89 3.17
N ALA A 59 -6.93 7.86 3.96
CA ALA A 59 -8.22 7.17 4.01
C ALA A 59 -9.35 8.09 4.50
N ALA A 60 -9.09 8.94 5.49
CA ALA A 60 -10.07 9.86 6.07
C ALA A 60 -10.65 10.85 5.05
N ILE A 61 -9.94 11.14 3.96
CA ILE A 61 -10.40 12.02 2.87
C ILE A 61 -10.77 11.25 1.59
N GLY A 62 -10.99 9.94 1.71
CA GLY A 62 -11.51 9.07 0.64
C GLY A 62 -10.44 8.56 -0.33
N GLY A 63 -9.16 8.65 0.02
CA GLY A 63 -8.07 8.06 -0.77
C GLY A 63 -7.83 6.58 -0.44
N SER A 64 -7.32 5.83 -1.42
CA SER A 64 -6.77 4.49 -1.21
C SER A 64 -5.25 4.51 -1.33
N VAL A 65 -4.56 3.60 -0.64
CA VAL A 65 -3.10 3.61 -0.52
C VAL A 65 -2.47 2.38 -1.15
N PHE A 66 -1.44 2.64 -1.95
CA PHE A 66 -0.42 1.68 -2.35
C PHE A 66 0.85 1.96 -1.53
N LEU A 67 1.19 1.06 -0.61
CA LEU A 67 2.41 1.14 0.18
C LEU A 67 3.60 0.64 -0.63
N ASP A 68 4.43 1.56 -1.12
CA ASP A 68 5.63 1.23 -1.89
C ASP A 68 6.89 1.22 -1.01
N LEU A 69 6.91 0.30 -0.06
CA LEU A 69 7.96 0.18 0.97
C LEU A 69 9.08 -0.78 0.59
N LYS A 70 8.87 -1.60 -0.44
CA LYS A 70 9.84 -2.57 -0.98
C LYS A 70 10.43 -3.44 0.13
N LEU A 71 9.57 -4.03 0.97
CA LEU A 71 10.01 -4.73 2.17
C LEU A 71 11.01 -5.85 1.80
N CYS A 72 12.14 -5.88 2.50
CA CYS A 72 13.22 -6.82 2.25
C CYS A 72 13.98 -7.09 3.56
N ASP A 73 13.72 -8.23 4.17
CA ASP A 73 14.32 -8.64 5.44
C ASP A 73 14.17 -10.18 5.58
N ILE A 74 14.56 -10.76 6.71
CA ILE A 74 14.32 -12.17 6.99
C ILE A 74 12.81 -12.51 6.95
N PRO A 75 12.44 -13.77 6.64
CA PRO A 75 11.05 -14.14 6.42
C PRO A 75 10.07 -13.74 7.54
N ASN A 76 10.48 -13.91 8.81
CA ASN A 76 9.64 -13.58 9.95
C ASN A 76 9.34 -12.07 10.05
N THR A 77 10.34 -11.21 9.81
CA THR A 77 10.21 -9.76 9.86
C THR A 77 9.28 -9.26 8.77
N VAL A 78 9.46 -9.72 7.53
CA VAL A 78 8.58 -9.34 6.41
C VAL A 78 7.15 -9.84 6.64
N ALA A 79 6.96 -11.07 7.13
CA ALA A 79 5.64 -11.56 7.49
C ALA A 79 4.98 -10.68 8.59
N GLY A 80 5.75 -10.22 9.57
CA GLY A 80 5.30 -9.26 10.58
C GLY A 80 4.85 -7.93 9.98
N ALA A 81 5.67 -7.33 9.13
CA ALA A 81 5.35 -6.08 8.46
C ALA A 81 4.09 -6.21 7.56
N VAL A 82 3.91 -7.34 6.87
CA VAL A 82 2.70 -7.62 6.09
C VAL A 82 1.46 -7.71 7.00
N ARG A 83 1.55 -8.40 8.15
CA ARG A 83 0.44 -8.44 9.12
C ARG A 83 0.07 -7.03 9.61
N SER A 84 1.06 -6.21 9.91
CA SER A 84 0.85 -4.81 10.32
C SER A 84 0.18 -4.00 9.21
N ALA A 85 0.60 -4.16 7.94
CA ALA A 85 -0.03 -3.49 6.81
C ALA A 85 -1.49 -3.94 6.61
N CYS A 86 -1.78 -5.24 6.74
CA CYS A 86 -3.15 -5.76 6.69
C CYS A 86 -4.03 -5.20 7.81
N ALA A 87 -3.49 -5.00 9.01
CA ALA A 87 -4.21 -4.47 10.17
C ALA A 87 -4.66 -3.01 9.99
N LEU A 88 -4.06 -2.26 9.06
CA LEU A 88 -4.50 -0.91 8.68
C LEU A 88 -5.78 -0.91 7.83
N GLY A 89 -6.28 -2.10 7.46
CA GLY A 89 -7.60 -2.27 6.86
C GLY A 89 -7.66 -2.00 5.36
N PRO A 90 -8.87 -1.85 4.80
CA PRO A 90 -9.12 -1.89 3.35
C PRO A 90 -8.56 -0.67 2.58
N ALA A 91 -8.12 0.37 3.29
CA ALA A 91 -7.44 1.51 2.69
C ALA A 91 -6.11 1.10 2.03
N VAL A 92 -5.40 0.11 2.57
CA VAL A 92 -4.17 -0.43 1.98
C VAL A 92 -4.54 -1.45 0.91
N ARG A 93 -4.45 -1.03 -0.35
CA ARG A 93 -4.83 -1.84 -1.51
C ARG A 93 -3.68 -2.65 -2.08
N MET A 94 -2.45 -2.17 -1.92
CA MET A 94 -1.24 -2.75 -2.51
C MET A 94 -0.04 -2.55 -1.59
N LEU A 95 0.93 -3.47 -1.64
CA LEU A 95 2.19 -3.42 -0.89
C LEU A 95 3.33 -4.04 -1.71
N THR A 96 4.49 -3.36 -1.80
CA THR A 96 5.69 -3.90 -2.46
C THR A 96 6.61 -4.71 -1.54
N LEU A 97 7.24 -5.74 -2.11
CA LEU A 97 8.25 -6.62 -1.52
C LEU A 97 9.40 -6.79 -2.52
N HIS A 98 10.66 -6.86 -2.08
CA HIS A 98 11.76 -7.19 -3.00
C HIS A 98 11.79 -8.69 -3.32
N CYS A 99 11.79 -9.04 -4.61
CA CYS A 99 11.97 -10.43 -5.04
C CYS A 99 13.35 -10.99 -4.68
N HIS A 100 14.35 -10.12 -4.55
CA HIS A 100 15.70 -10.47 -4.12
C HIS A 100 15.76 -11.07 -2.71
N GLY A 101 14.77 -10.82 -1.84
CA GLY A 101 14.71 -11.43 -0.51
C GLY A 101 14.44 -12.95 -0.51
N GLY A 102 14.18 -13.54 -1.69
CA GLY A 102 14.14 -14.98 -1.88
C GLY A 102 12.79 -15.63 -1.59
N ALA A 103 12.64 -16.88 -2.07
CA ALA A 103 11.35 -17.58 -2.05
C ALA A 103 10.81 -17.81 -0.63
N ALA A 104 11.68 -18.04 0.36
CA ALA A 104 11.25 -18.21 1.75
C ALA A 104 10.58 -16.95 2.31
N MET A 105 11.15 -15.77 2.05
CA MET A 105 10.59 -14.49 2.47
C MET A 105 9.24 -14.22 1.78
N LEU A 106 9.17 -14.41 0.46
CA LEU A 106 7.94 -14.17 -0.32
C LEU A 106 6.80 -15.12 0.07
N ARG A 107 7.10 -16.39 0.38
CA ARG A 107 6.10 -17.35 0.90
C ARG A 107 5.56 -16.91 2.25
N ALA A 108 6.44 -16.54 3.19
CA ALA A 108 6.03 -16.07 4.51
C ALA A 108 5.16 -14.80 4.42
N ALA A 109 5.51 -13.86 3.53
CA ALA A 109 4.70 -12.67 3.24
C ALA A 109 3.31 -13.03 2.69
N SER A 110 3.24 -13.94 1.71
CA SER A 110 1.99 -14.39 1.09
C SER A 110 1.08 -15.11 2.10
N GLU A 111 1.64 -15.99 2.92
CA GLU A 111 0.93 -16.70 3.98
C GLU A 111 0.37 -15.73 5.03
N ALA A 112 1.19 -14.76 5.46
CA ALA A 112 0.76 -13.71 6.39
C ALA A 112 -0.44 -12.90 5.85
N ALA A 113 -0.41 -12.51 4.56
CA ALA A 113 -1.53 -11.79 3.94
C ALA A 113 -2.77 -12.68 3.75
N ARG A 114 -2.62 -13.98 3.49
CA ARG A 114 -3.77 -14.91 3.34
C ARG A 114 -4.48 -15.16 4.66
N ALA A 115 -3.75 -15.20 5.77
CA ALA A 115 -4.32 -15.38 7.10
C ALA A 115 -5.30 -14.25 7.51
N THR A 116 -5.15 -13.05 6.93
CA THR A 116 -6.04 -11.90 7.19
C THR A 116 -7.34 -11.88 6.38
N GLY A 117 -7.59 -12.89 5.53
CA GLY A 117 -8.86 -13.04 4.80
C GLY A 117 -8.97 -12.23 3.51
N ALA A 118 -10.21 -11.96 3.08
CA ALA A 118 -10.51 -11.38 1.76
C ALA A 118 -10.05 -9.93 1.59
N THR A 119 -9.90 -9.18 2.69
CA THR A 119 -9.53 -7.75 2.69
C THR A 119 -8.03 -7.56 2.86
N ARG A 120 -7.23 -8.24 2.05
CA ARG A 120 -5.76 -8.16 2.05
C ARG A 120 -5.23 -7.27 0.91
N PRO A 121 -4.09 -6.58 1.09
CA PRO A 121 -3.46 -5.87 -0.01
C PRO A 121 -2.96 -6.84 -1.07
N LEU A 122 -2.93 -6.38 -2.32
CA LEU A 122 -2.17 -7.05 -3.38
C LEU A 122 -0.67 -6.92 -3.08
N LEU A 123 0.01 -8.06 -2.96
CA LEU A 123 1.47 -8.09 -2.81
C LEU A 123 2.12 -8.05 -4.19
N LEU A 124 3.04 -7.10 -4.38
CA LEU A 124 3.74 -6.86 -5.63
C LEU A 124 5.25 -7.05 -5.44
N GLY A 125 5.89 -7.76 -6.37
CA GLY A 125 7.34 -7.95 -6.37
C GLY A 125 8.07 -6.80 -7.06
N VAL A 126 9.18 -6.34 -6.47
CA VAL A 126 10.18 -5.43 -7.05
C VAL A 126 11.43 -6.21 -7.41
#